data_AF-A0A0G1CDH8-F1
#
_entry.id   AF-A0A0G1CDH8-F1
#
_cell.length_a   1.000
_cell.length_b   1.000
_cell.length_c   1.000
_cell.angle_alpha   90.00
_cell.angle_beta   90.00
_cell.angle_gamma   90.00
#
_symmetry.space_group_name_H-M   'P 1'
#
loop_
_entity.id
_entity.type
_entity.pdbx_description
1 polymer ?
#
loop_
_entity_poly.entity_id
_entity_poly.type
_entity_poly.pdbx_seq_one_letter_code
_entity_poly.pdbx_strand_id
1 'polypeptide(L)'
;MMLTTTPYFKKIVSILAFGILGVGIAVGVVTQTVGAQETADDLRLKITESQRQLQAIEQEIKKFESQLNVVGAEKKTLQNAINELDLSRDKLKAEIRGTEKKISSTDLEIQELEREIHIKELEIEKNMEAVAESFRQVDQTENQTVVEIILGYDSIAEVWDALEEQSLLQDSLRESTKIMSALKDEYEKAKLNSLEKRGELGNLKKELSGEENVLISTIDQKDSLLSQTKNKESNYQKILEEKK
;
A
#
# COMPACT_ATOMS: atom_id res chain seq x y z
N MET A 1 -34.15 -38.27 -5.97
CA MET A 1 -33.67 -37.56 -7.17
C MET A 1 -32.44 -36.77 -6.74
N MET A 2 -31.24 -37.28 -7.02
CA MET A 2 -29.96 -36.65 -6.62
C MET A 2 -29.70 -35.43 -7.50
N LEU A 3 -29.63 -34.24 -6.92
CA LEU A 3 -29.08 -33.07 -7.58
C LEU A 3 -27.63 -32.91 -7.16
N THR A 4 -26.76 -33.27 -8.09
CA THR A 4 -25.32 -33.06 -8.08
C THR A 4 -25.02 -31.56 -8.05
N THR A 5 -24.41 -31.08 -6.97
CA THR A 5 -23.86 -29.73 -6.89
C THR A 5 -22.59 -29.64 -7.73
N THR A 6 -22.62 -28.81 -8.77
CA THR A 6 -21.52 -28.52 -9.69
C THR A 6 -20.40 -27.74 -9.00
N PRO A 7 -19.11 -28.14 -9.09
CA PRO A 7 -18.00 -27.47 -8.43
C PRO A 7 -17.31 -26.50 -9.40
N TYR A 8 -17.88 -25.31 -9.62
CA TYR A 8 -17.26 -24.30 -10.52
C TYR A 8 -16.74 -23.03 -9.84
N PHE A 9 -16.98 -22.83 -8.54
CA PHE A 9 -16.58 -21.57 -7.87
C PHE A 9 -15.31 -21.63 -7.02
N LYS A 10 -14.71 -22.81 -6.81
CA LYS A 10 -13.50 -23.00 -5.97
C LYS A 10 -12.16 -22.70 -6.67
N LYS A 11 -12.14 -22.23 -7.92
CA LYS A 11 -10.88 -22.10 -8.70
C LYS A 11 -10.32 -20.69 -8.91
N ILE A 12 -10.88 -19.66 -8.27
CA ILE A 12 -10.38 -18.27 -8.48
C ILE A 12 -9.38 -17.80 -7.41
N VAL A 13 -9.12 -18.57 -6.35
CA VAL A 13 -8.32 -18.08 -5.19
C VAL A 13 -6.81 -18.45 -5.24
N SER A 14 -6.30 -19.20 -6.22
CA SER A 14 -4.93 -19.75 -6.12
C SER A 14 -3.87 -19.24 -7.10
N ILE A 15 -3.98 -18.03 -7.66
CA ILE A 15 -2.92 -17.48 -8.51
C ILE A 15 -2.68 -16.02 -8.15
N LEU A 16 -1.72 -15.76 -7.27
CA LEU A 16 -0.83 -14.58 -7.30
C LEU A 16 0.23 -14.69 -6.18
N ALA A 17 0.94 -15.81 -6.14
CA ALA A 17 2.23 -15.92 -5.47
C ALA A 17 3.13 -16.71 -6.41
N PHE A 18 3.96 -16.03 -7.19
CA PHE A 18 5.28 -16.47 -7.70
C PHE A 18 5.74 -15.51 -8.79
N GLY A 19 6.81 -14.77 -8.50
CA GLY A 19 7.39 -13.81 -9.44
C GLY A 19 8.65 -13.11 -8.93
N ILE A 20 9.47 -13.76 -8.08
CA ILE A 20 10.87 -13.37 -7.90
C ILE A 20 11.70 -14.48 -8.54
N LEU A 21 12.16 -14.22 -9.76
CA LEU A 21 13.11 -15.07 -10.48
C LEU A 21 14.39 -14.25 -10.67
N GLY A 22 15.20 -14.23 -9.62
CA GLY A 22 16.60 -13.83 -9.65
C GLY A 22 17.46 -15.08 -9.58
N VAL A 23 18.21 -15.33 -10.65
CA VAL A 23 19.14 -16.45 -10.82
C VAL A 23 20.35 -16.30 -9.89
N GLY A 24 20.72 -17.35 -9.15
CA GLY A 24 22.12 -17.62 -8.79
C GLY A 24 22.45 -18.10 -7.37
N ILE A 25 22.63 -19.43 -7.23
CA ILE A 25 23.65 -20.13 -6.41
C ILE A 25 23.39 -20.33 -4.89
N ALA A 26 22.86 -21.52 -4.59
CA ALA A 26 23.40 -22.59 -3.72
C ALA A 26 23.75 -22.35 -2.20
N VAL A 27 23.05 -23.16 -1.39
CA VAL A 27 23.40 -23.76 -0.08
C VAL A 27 23.21 -22.93 1.20
N GLY A 28 22.25 -23.39 2.01
CA GLY A 28 22.13 -23.09 3.45
C GLY A 28 20.69 -23.27 3.93
N VAL A 29 20.34 -24.46 4.41
CA VAL A 29 19.09 -24.69 5.15
C VAL A 29 19.13 -23.83 6.41
N VAL A 30 18.43 -22.69 6.40
CA VAL A 30 18.13 -21.91 7.60
C VAL A 30 16.74 -22.31 8.06
N THR A 31 16.72 -22.86 9.26
CA THR A 31 15.55 -23.29 10.02
C THR A 31 14.57 -22.14 10.24
N GLN A 32 13.30 -22.52 10.25
CA GLN A 32 12.13 -21.67 10.41
C GLN A 32 12.30 -20.67 11.57
N THR A 33 12.35 -19.38 11.26
CA THR A 33 11.92 -18.36 12.21
C THR A 33 10.40 -18.34 12.15
N VAL A 34 9.76 -18.65 13.28
CA VAL A 34 8.36 -18.33 13.52
C VAL A 34 8.25 -16.82 13.29
N GLY A 35 7.69 -16.43 12.15
CA GLY A 35 7.45 -15.04 11.82
C GLY A 35 6.54 -14.47 12.89
N ALA A 36 7.04 -13.53 13.69
CA ALA A 36 6.19 -12.64 14.44
C ALA A 36 5.26 -12.00 13.41
N GLN A 37 3.99 -12.36 13.44
CA GLN A 37 2.99 -11.81 12.54
C GLN A 37 2.86 -10.33 12.91
N GLU A 38 3.43 -9.45 12.08
CA GLU A 38 3.40 -8.01 12.32
C GLU A 38 1.95 -7.55 12.47
N THR A 39 1.67 -6.94 13.62
CA THR A 39 0.33 -6.47 13.95
C THR A 39 0.03 -5.18 13.20
N ALA A 40 -1.26 -4.82 13.06
CA ALA A 40 -1.65 -3.54 12.49
C ALA A 40 -1.03 -2.35 13.26
N ASP A 41 -0.89 -2.49 14.58
CA ASP A 41 -0.28 -1.46 15.43
C ASP A 41 1.22 -1.31 15.19
N ASP A 42 1.95 -2.42 14.98
CA ASP A 42 3.39 -2.37 14.64
C ASP A 42 3.64 -1.58 13.34
N LEU A 43 2.74 -1.72 12.37
CA LEU A 43 2.85 -1.03 11.09
C LEU A 43 2.55 0.45 11.19
N ARG A 44 1.52 0.81 11.95
CA ARG A 44 1.19 2.21 12.23
C ARG A 44 2.35 2.91 12.94
N LEU A 45 3.02 2.21 13.86
CA LEU A 45 4.24 2.70 14.49
C LEU A 45 5.37 2.92 13.46
N LYS A 46 5.60 1.96 12.56
CA LYS A 46 6.61 2.11 11.48
C LYS A 46 6.29 3.24 10.50
N ILE A 47 5.01 3.45 10.17
CA ILE A 47 4.57 4.55 9.31
C ILE A 47 4.83 5.89 10.01
N THR A 48 4.46 6.00 11.29
CA THR A 48 4.70 7.21 12.10
C THR A 48 6.18 7.52 12.26
N GLU A 49 7.00 6.49 12.52
CA GLU A 49 8.46 6.60 12.54
C GLU A 49 9.00 7.11 11.21
N SER A 50 8.45 6.61 10.10
CA SER A 50 8.87 7.00 8.76
C SER A 50 8.56 8.45 8.45
N GLN A 51 7.40 8.95 8.88
CA GLN A 51 7.03 10.36 8.76
C GLN A 51 7.99 11.29 9.54
N ARG A 52 8.41 10.88 10.75
CA ARG A 52 9.38 11.68 11.52
C ARG A 52 10.75 11.73 10.85
N GLN A 53 11.21 10.61 10.30
CA GLN A 53 12.47 10.55 9.55
C GLN A 53 12.40 11.41 8.29
N LEU A 54 11.27 11.41 7.57
CA LEU A 54 11.05 12.30 6.43
C LEU A 54 11.18 13.77 6.80
N GLN A 55 10.58 14.20 7.92
CA GLN A 55 10.71 15.58 8.38
C GLN A 55 12.17 15.98 8.66
N ALA A 56 12.96 15.08 9.23
CA ALA A 56 14.39 15.33 9.46
C ALA A 56 15.16 15.48 8.14
N ILE A 57 14.87 14.62 7.16
CA ILE A 57 15.47 14.69 5.81
C ILE A 57 15.05 16.00 5.10
N GLU A 58 13.79 16.42 5.20
CA GLU A 58 13.32 17.67 4.62
C GLU A 58 14.03 18.90 5.20
N GLN A 59 14.33 18.89 6.50
CA GLN A 59 15.13 19.95 7.13
C GLN A 59 16.58 19.94 6.60
N GLU A 60 17.16 18.76 6.40
CA GLU A 60 18.49 18.59 5.81
C GLU A 60 18.53 19.13 4.38
N ILE A 61 17.54 18.82 3.55
CA ILE A 61 17.40 19.34 2.18
C ILE A 61 17.33 20.87 2.19
N LYS A 62 16.48 21.47 3.03
CA LYS A 62 16.38 22.94 3.16
C LYS A 62 17.70 23.59 3.56
N LYS A 63 18.49 22.93 4.40
CA LYS A 63 19.83 23.41 4.78
C LYS A 63 20.75 23.45 3.57
N PHE A 64 20.79 22.39 2.76
CA PHE A 64 21.58 22.37 1.53
C PHE A 64 21.12 23.42 0.51
N GLU A 65 19.80 23.64 0.37
CA GLU A 65 19.26 24.71 -0.48
C GLU A 65 19.74 26.09 -0.04
N SER A 66 19.72 26.36 1.27
CA SER A 66 20.24 27.62 1.79
C SER A 66 21.74 27.77 1.53
N GLN A 67 22.52 26.69 1.65
CA GLN A 67 23.95 26.71 1.38
C GLN A 67 24.26 26.94 -0.10
N LEU A 68 23.49 26.31 -1.00
CA LEU A 68 23.58 26.52 -2.45
C LEU A 68 23.29 27.98 -2.84
N ASN A 69 22.28 28.60 -2.23
CA ASN A 69 21.98 30.02 -2.48
C ASN A 69 23.12 30.95 -2.07
N VAL A 70 23.81 30.65 -0.96
CA VAL A 70 24.98 31.42 -0.52
C VAL A 70 26.11 31.24 -1.52
N VAL A 71 26.50 29.99 -1.83
CA VAL A 71 27.60 29.69 -2.76
C VAL A 71 27.34 30.23 -4.17
N GLY A 72 26.10 30.15 -4.65
CA GLY A 72 25.70 30.66 -5.97
C GLY A 72 25.77 32.19 -6.08
N ALA A 73 25.70 32.91 -4.96
CA ALA A 73 25.87 34.37 -4.92
C ALA A 73 27.34 34.81 -4.86
N GLU A 74 28.26 33.89 -4.59
CA GLU A 74 29.69 34.18 -4.51
C GLU A 74 30.34 34.32 -5.90
N LYS A 75 31.59 34.78 -5.92
CA LYS A 75 32.37 34.91 -7.15
C LYS A 75 32.55 33.55 -7.83
N LYS A 76 32.43 33.51 -9.16
CA LYS A 76 32.70 32.32 -9.96
C LYS A 76 34.20 31.98 -9.98
N THR A 77 34.59 31.08 -9.09
CA THR A 77 35.93 30.47 -8.99
C THR A 77 35.83 28.95 -9.14
N LEU A 78 36.94 28.27 -9.44
CA LEU A 78 36.94 26.81 -9.52
C LEU A 78 36.52 26.19 -8.18
N GLN A 79 36.99 26.73 -7.07
CA GLN A 79 36.63 26.25 -5.73
C GLN A 79 35.12 26.38 -5.49
N ASN A 80 34.52 27.50 -5.89
CA ASN A 80 33.07 27.70 -5.70
C ASN A 80 32.25 26.78 -6.60
N ALA A 81 32.68 26.55 -7.84
CA ALA A 81 32.03 25.58 -8.72
C ALA A 81 32.11 24.15 -8.17
N ILE A 82 33.25 23.76 -7.58
CA ILE A 82 33.39 22.46 -6.91
C ILE A 82 32.49 22.38 -5.67
N ASN A 83 32.46 23.44 -4.85
CA ASN A 83 31.60 23.51 -3.66
C ASN A 83 30.11 23.43 -4.04
N GLU A 84 29.70 24.11 -5.10
CA GLU A 84 28.32 24.06 -5.61
C GLU A 84 27.94 22.66 -6.08
N LEU A 85 28.84 21.96 -6.80
CA LEU A 85 28.63 20.57 -7.21
C LEU A 85 28.59 19.60 -6.01
N ASP A 86 29.45 19.80 -5.01
CA ASP A 86 29.43 18.97 -3.79
C ASP A 86 28.14 19.17 -2.99
N LEU A 87 27.70 20.41 -2.79
CA LEU A 87 26.43 20.72 -2.13
C LEU A 87 25.23 20.20 -2.91
N SER A 88 25.25 20.31 -4.24
CA SER A 88 24.19 19.77 -5.12
C SER A 88 24.13 18.25 -5.02
N ARG A 89 25.28 17.57 -5.00
CA ARG A 89 25.37 16.12 -4.79
C ARG A 89 24.81 15.73 -3.43
N ASP A 90 25.18 16.44 -2.37
CA ASP A 90 24.75 16.10 -1.01
C ASP A 90 23.26 16.38 -0.80
N LYS A 91 22.73 17.45 -1.41
CA LYS A 91 21.29 17.71 -1.52
C LYS A 91 20.58 16.53 -2.19
N LEU A 92 21.06 16.13 -3.37
CA LEU A 92 20.43 15.06 -4.15
C LEU A 92 20.48 13.71 -3.42
N LYS A 93 21.54 13.42 -2.68
CA LYS A 93 21.60 12.25 -1.79
C LYS A 93 20.57 12.32 -0.65
N ALA A 94 20.28 13.51 -0.14
CA ALA A 94 19.22 13.69 0.85
C ALA A 94 17.83 13.52 0.22
N GLU A 95 17.60 14.06 -0.98
CA GLU A 95 16.38 13.84 -1.78
C GLU A 95 16.14 12.35 -2.04
N ILE A 96 17.15 11.62 -2.54
CA ILE A 96 17.12 10.16 -2.75
C ILE A 96 16.72 9.42 -1.47
N ARG A 97 17.38 9.70 -0.34
CA ARG A 97 17.02 9.09 0.95
C ARG A 97 15.57 9.39 1.33
N GLY A 98 15.09 10.60 1.04
CA GLY A 98 13.70 11.00 1.23
C GLY A 98 12.76 10.16 0.37
N THR A 99 13.06 10.00 -0.92
CA THR A 99 12.27 9.21 -1.88
C THR A 99 12.26 7.72 -1.51
N GLU A 100 13.40 7.13 -1.17
CA GLU A 100 13.49 5.75 -0.64
C GLU A 100 12.62 5.56 0.61
N LYS A 101 12.62 6.56 1.49
CA LYS A 101 11.82 6.51 2.71
C LYS A 101 10.33 6.63 2.43
N LYS A 102 9.91 7.48 1.48
CA LYS A 102 8.53 7.53 0.99
C LYS A 102 8.12 6.19 0.39
N ILE A 103 8.95 5.59 -0.47
CA ILE A 103 8.72 4.25 -1.04
C ILE A 103 8.46 3.23 0.07
N SER A 104 9.33 3.19 1.09
CA SER A 104 9.15 2.28 2.23
C SER A 104 7.86 2.56 3.01
N SER A 105 7.48 3.83 3.23
CA SER A 105 6.25 4.19 3.92
C SER A 105 5.01 3.79 3.11
N THR A 106 4.99 4.08 1.81
CA THR A 106 3.89 3.72 0.90
C THR A 106 3.73 2.20 0.80
N ASP A 107 4.82 1.44 0.82
CA ASP A 107 4.76 -0.03 0.85
C ASP A 107 4.09 -0.54 2.14
N LEU A 108 4.42 0.04 3.30
CA LEU A 108 3.76 -0.29 4.57
C LEU A 108 2.27 0.06 4.57
N GLU A 109 1.90 1.22 4.00
CA GLU A 109 0.51 1.62 3.84
C GLU A 109 -0.27 0.65 2.93
N ILE A 110 0.34 0.18 1.84
CA ILE A 110 -0.25 -0.85 0.97
C ILE A 110 -0.46 -2.14 1.74
N GLN A 111 0.53 -2.58 2.54
CA GLN A 111 0.38 -3.78 3.35
C GLN A 111 -0.73 -3.62 4.41
N GLU A 112 -0.89 -2.44 5.03
CA GLU A 112 -2.00 -2.16 5.96
C GLU A 112 -3.35 -2.32 5.24
N LEU A 113 -3.49 -1.70 4.06
CA LEU A 113 -4.69 -1.80 3.23
C LEU A 113 -4.97 -3.25 2.78
N GLU A 114 -3.95 -4.02 2.42
CA GLU A 114 -4.12 -5.44 2.02
C GLU A 114 -4.65 -6.30 3.18
N ARG A 115 -4.19 -6.05 4.41
CA ARG A 115 -4.76 -6.70 5.61
C ARG A 115 -6.20 -6.29 5.86
N GLU A 116 -6.50 -4.99 5.75
CA GLU A 116 -7.86 -4.49 5.92
C GLU A 116 -8.83 -5.09 4.90
N ILE A 117 -8.41 -5.17 3.63
CA ILE A 117 -9.13 -5.83 2.54
C ILE A 117 -9.37 -7.30 2.90
N HIS A 118 -8.35 -8.02 3.36
CA HIS A 118 -8.49 -9.43 3.72
C HIS A 118 -9.47 -9.65 4.88
N ILE A 119 -9.42 -8.81 5.92
CA ILE A 119 -10.37 -8.87 7.04
C ILE A 119 -11.80 -8.67 6.53
N LYS A 120 -12.02 -7.66 5.68
CA LYS A 120 -13.33 -7.38 5.08
C LYS A 120 -13.82 -8.53 4.18
N GLU A 121 -12.93 -9.20 3.45
CA GLU A 121 -13.29 -10.40 2.67
C GLU A 121 -13.81 -11.53 3.56
N LEU A 122 -13.15 -11.77 4.71
CA LEU A 122 -13.60 -12.77 5.68
C LEU A 122 -14.94 -12.39 6.33
N GLU A 123 -15.15 -11.10 6.64
CA GLU A 123 -16.41 -10.60 7.19
C GLU A 123 -17.56 -10.72 6.18
N ILE A 124 -17.30 -10.43 4.91
CA ILE A 124 -18.24 -10.64 3.80
C ILE A 124 -18.57 -12.13 3.67
N GLU A 125 -17.57 -13.02 3.65
CA GLU A 125 -17.81 -14.47 3.54
C GLU A 125 -18.70 -14.97 4.70
N LYS A 126 -18.38 -14.57 5.94
CA LYS A 126 -19.18 -14.91 7.12
C LYS A 126 -20.62 -14.37 7.04
N ASN A 127 -20.80 -13.14 6.57
CA ASN A 127 -22.14 -12.56 6.43
C ASN A 127 -22.93 -13.24 5.30
N MET A 128 -22.27 -13.63 4.19
CA MET A 128 -22.89 -14.42 3.12
C MET A 128 -23.39 -15.77 3.64
N GLU A 129 -22.63 -16.45 4.49
CA GLU A 129 -23.05 -17.69 5.13
C GLU A 129 -24.28 -17.48 6.03
N ALA A 130 -24.31 -16.42 6.83
CA ALA A 130 -25.45 -16.10 7.69
C ALA A 130 -26.73 -15.78 6.89
N VAL A 131 -26.60 -15.04 5.79
CA VAL A 131 -27.70 -14.76 4.86
C VAL A 131 -28.20 -16.04 4.20
N ALA A 132 -27.29 -16.90 3.72
CA ALA A 132 -27.64 -18.16 3.09
C ALA A 132 -28.38 -19.10 4.06
N GLU A 133 -27.95 -19.16 5.33
CA GLU A 133 -28.62 -19.95 6.36
C GLU A 133 -30.01 -19.39 6.69
N SER A 134 -30.15 -18.07 6.77
CA SER A 134 -31.45 -17.42 6.95
C SER A 134 -32.41 -17.76 5.81
N PHE A 135 -31.94 -17.75 4.55
CA PHE A 135 -32.76 -18.18 3.41
C PHE A 135 -33.17 -19.65 3.47
N ARG A 136 -32.30 -20.55 3.94
CA ARG A 136 -32.67 -21.97 4.12
C ARG A 136 -33.73 -22.15 5.20
N GLN A 137 -33.68 -21.37 6.28
CA GLN A 137 -34.71 -21.39 7.32
C GLN A 137 -36.05 -20.90 6.76
N VAL A 138 -36.04 -19.81 5.98
CA VAL A 138 -37.25 -19.34 5.27
C VAL A 138 -37.80 -20.42 4.32
N ASP A 139 -36.96 -21.06 3.51
CA ASP A 139 -37.39 -22.12 2.58
C ASP A 139 -37.99 -23.35 3.31
N GLN A 140 -37.48 -23.66 4.50
CA GLN A 140 -38.02 -24.72 5.35
C GLN A 140 -39.40 -24.38 5.94
N THR A 141 -39.68 -23.10 6.20
CA THR A 141 -40.94 -22.64 6.80
C THR A 141 -42.00 -22.22 5.77
N GLU A 142 -41.62 -21.84 4.55
CA GLU A 142 -42.54 -21.38 3.50
C GLU A 142 -43.41 -22.47 2.85
N ASN A 143 -43.19 -23.76 3.18
CA ASN A 143 -44.01 -24.87 2.67
C ASN A 143 -45.39 -25.00 3.35
N GLN A 144 -45.77 -24.09 4.25
CA GLN A 144 -47.06 -24.11 4.94
C GLN A 144 -47.83 -22.81 4.67
N THR A 145 -49.06 -22.94 4.17
CA THR A 145 -49.95 -21.79 4.03
C THR A 145 -50.35 -21.25 5.41
N VAL A 146 -50.63 -19.95 5.53
CA VAL A 146 -51.13 -19.34 6.79
C VAL A 146 -52.37 -20.08 7.33
N VAL A 147 -53.18 -20.64 6.43
CA VAL A 147 -54.35 -21.46 6.78
C VAL A 147 -53.92 -22.83 7.34
N GLU A 148 -52.91 -23.48 6.79
CA GLU A 148 -52.32 -24.71 7.36
C GLU A 148 -51.62 -24.48 8.70
N ILE A 149 -50.98 -23.33 8.89
CA ILE A 149 -50.40 -22.93 10.18
C ILE A 149 -51.52 -22.80 11.23
N ILE A 150 -52.57 -22.03 10.94
CA ILE A 150 -53.69 -21.83 11.88
C ILE A 150 -54.43 -23.16 12.20
N LEU A 151 -54.52 -24.08 11.23
CA LEU A 151 -55.19 -25.38 11.40
C LEU A 151 -54.26 -26.50 11.91
N GLY A 152 -52.94 -26.28 11.92
CA GLY A 152 -51.93 -27.28 12.23
C GLY A 152 -51.39 -27.21 13.67
N TYR A 153 -51.63 -26.11 14.39
CA TYR A 153 -51.23 -25.92 15.78
C TYR A 153 -52.40 -26.14 16.76
N ASP A 154 -52.10 -26.66 17.95
CA ASP A 154 -53.10 -27.04 18.97
C ASP A 154 -53.61 -25.83 19.76
N SER A 155 -52.88 -24.71 19.72
CA SER A 155 -53.24 -23.47 20.41
C SER A 155 -52.91 -22.21 19.61
N ILE A 156 -53.68 -21.14 19.85
CA ILE A 156 -53.43 -19.80 19.28
C ILE A 156 -52.08 -19.23 19.75
N ALA A 157 -51.59 -19.67 20.93
CA ALA A 157 -50.28 -19.27 21.44
C ALA A 157 -49.14 -19.80 20.56
N GLU A 158 -49.20 -21.07 20.13
CA GLU A 158 -48.21 -21.65 19.22
C GLU A 158 -48.19 -20.96 17.84
N VAL A 159 -49.35 -20.54 17.35
CA VAL A 159 -49.45 -19.74 16.11
C VAL A 159 -48.77 -18.38 16.27
N TRP A 160 -48.92 -17.74 17.45
CA TRP A 160 -48.28 -16.46 17.73
C TRP A 160 -46.76 -16.59 17.82
N ASP A 161 -46.26 -17.61 18.51
CA ASP A 161 -44.83 -17.89 18.64
C ASP A 161 -44.18 -18.11 17.26
N ALA A 162 -44.84 -18.86 16.36
CA ALA A 162 -44.35 -19.09 14.99
C ALA A 162 -44.31 -17.80 14.14
N LEU A 163 -45.30 -16.90 14.29
CA LEU A 163 -45.31 -15.61 13.61
C LEU A 163 -44.21 -14.67 14.12
N GLU A 164 -43.95 -14.70 15.43
CA GLU A 164 -42.88 -13.92 16.05
C GLU A 164 -41.49 -14.42 15.59
N GLU A 165 -41.27 -15.73 15.52
CA GLU A 165 -40.05 -16.33 14.99
C GLU A 165 -39.79 -15.91 13.54
N GLN A 166 -40.82 -15.95 12.68
CA GLN A 166 -40.72 -15.50 11.29
C GLN A 166 -40.41 -14.00 11.18
N SER A 167 -40.98 -13.16 12.05
CA SER A 167 -40.68 -11.73 12.10
C SER A 167 -39.22 -11.48 12.49
N LEU A 168 -38.71 -12.16 13.51
CA LEU A 168 -37.31 -12.06 13.94
C LEU A 168 -36.33 -12.50 12.85
N LEU A 169 -36.68 -13.55 12.09
CA LEU A 169 -35.90 -14.01 10.95
C LEU A 169 -35.85 -12.96 9.82
N GLN A 170 -36.98 -12.35 9.48
CA GLN A 170 -37.03 -11.28 8.46
C GLN A 170 -36.21 -10.06 8.87
N ASP A 171 -36.26 -9.67 10.15
CA ASP A 171 -35.47 -8.55 10.67
C ASP A 171 -33.97 -8.87 10.64
N SER A 172 -33.58 -10.09 11.04
CA SER A 172 -32.19 -10.56 10.98
C SER A 172 -31.65 -10.60 9.55
N LEU A 173 -32.45 -11.06 8.58
CA LEU A 173 -32.08 -11.09 7.17
C LEU A 173 -31.91 -9.68 6.60
N ARG A 174 -32.83 -8.77 6.94
CA ARG A 174 -32.76 -7.35 6.54
C ARG A 174 -31.50 -6.70 7.10
N GLU A 175 -31.16 -6.96 8.36
CA GLU A 175 -29.96 -6.42 8.99
C GLU A 175 -28.68 -7.02 8.38
N SER A 176 -28.64 -8.33 8.17
CA SER A 176 -27.50 -8.99 7.52
C SER A 176 -27.25 -8.44 6.12
N THR A 177 -28.30 -8.20 5.33
CA THR A 177 -28.19 -7.60 3.99
C THR A 177 -27.65 -6.16 4.04
N LYS A 178 -28.06 -5.36 5.03
CA LYS A 178 -27.51 -4.01 5.22
C LYS A 178 -26.02 -4.06 5.59
N ILE A 179 -25.64 -4.92 6.53
CA ILE A 179 -24.24 -5.12 6.92
C ILE A 179 -23.42 -5.57 5.70
N MET A 180 -23.92 -6.51 4.91
CA MET A 180 -23.28 -6.96 3.67
C MET A 180 -23.01 -5.80 2.71
N SER A 181 -24.03 -4.96 2.47
CA SER A 181 -23.88 -3.80 1.58
C SER A 181 -22.81 -2.83 2.10
N ALA A 182 -22.80 -2.55 3.41
CA ALA A 182 -21.81 -1.66 4.01
C ALA A 182 -20.38 -2.25 3.91
N LEU A 183 -20.20 -3.53 4.24
CA LEU A 183 -18.91 -4.22 4.12
C LEU A 183 -18.40 -4.21 2.68
N LYS A 184 -19.30 -4.41 1.72
CA LYS A 184 -18.97 -4.38 0.29
C LYS A 184 -18.50 -3.00 -0.16
N ASP A 185 -19.20 -1.94 0.26
CA ASP A 185 -18.81 -0.56 -0.03
C ASP A 185 -17.44 -0.21 0.56
N GLU A 186 -17.18 -0.61 1.81
CA GLU A 186 -15.89 -0.38 2.45
C GLU A 186 -14.75 -1.19 1.82
N TYR A 187 -15.02 -2.44 1.43
CA TYR A 187 -14.07 -3.28 0.69
C TYR A 187 -13.66 -2.63 -0.64
N GLU A 188 -14.63 -2.13 -1.40
CA GLU A 188 -14.36 -1.48 -2.68
C GLU A 188 -13.55 -0.20 -2.52
N LYS A 189 -13.86 0.61 -1.50
CA LYS A 189 -13.06 1.80 -1.15
C LYS A 189 -11.63 1.44 -0.78
N ALA A 190 -11.42 0.43 0.07
CA ALA A 190 -10.09 -0.02 0.47
C ALA A 190 -9.28 -0.52 -0.74
N LYS A 191 -9.93 -1.27 -1.65
CA LYS A 191 -9.31 -1.75 -2.89
C LYS A 191 -8.91 -0.63 -3.84
N LEU A 192 -9.77 0.39 -4.00
CA LEU A 192 -9.45 1.57 -4.80
C LEU A 192 -8.26 2.33 -4.21
N ASN A 193 -8.24 2.56 -2.89
CA ASN A 193 -7.13 3.22 -2.21
C ASN A 193 -5.80 2.44 -2.38
N SER A 194 -5.85 1.11 -2.27
CA SER A 194 -4.68 0.25 -2.52
C SER A 194 -4.15 0.41 -3.96
N LEU A 195 -5.04 0.49 -4.95
CA LEU A 195 -4.64 0.73 -6.35
C LEU A 195 -4.00 2.10 -6.55
N GLU A 196 -4.57 3.15 -5.96
CA GLU A 196 -4.01 4.51 -5.99
C GLU A 196 -2.60 4.53 -5.37
N LYS A 197 -2.43 3.91 -4.20
CA LYS A 197 -1.14 3.81 -3.51
C LYS A 197 -0.10 3.03 -4.31
N ARG A 198 -0.50 1.98 -5.02
CA ARG A 198 0.40 1.24 -5.93
C ARG A 198 0.81 2.09 -7.14
N GLY A 199 -0.09 2.96 -7.63
CA GLY A 199 0.23 3.97 -8.63
C GLY A 199 1.26 4.98 -8.12
N GLU A 200 1.05 5.51 -6.91
CA GLU A 200 2.00 6.40 -6.21
C GLU A 200 3.38 5.75 -6.06
N LEU A 201 3.42 4.50 -5.57
CA LEU A 201 4.65 3.72 -5.43
C LEU A 201 5.40 3.57 -6.77
N GLY A 202 4.67 3.34 -7.86
CA GLY A 202 5.23 3.26 -9.20
C GLY A 202 5.87 4.58 -9.67
N ASN A 203 5.26 5.71 -9.31
CA ASN A 203 5.81 7.03 -9.61
C ASN A 203 7.05 7.34 -8.77
N LEU A 204 7.01 7.05 -7.46
CA LEU A 204 8.16 7.23 -6.57
C LEU A 204 9.38 6.42 -7.02
N LYS A 205 9.17 5.18 -7.51
CA LYS A 205 10.27 4.36 -8.06
C LYS A 205 10.88 4.95 -9.33
N LYS A 206 10.08 5.61 -10.17
CA LYS A 206 10.58 6.32 -11.35
C LYS A 206 11.33 7.59 -10.97
N GLU A 207 10.81 8.33 -9.99
CA GLU A 207 11.46 9.51 -9.42
C GLU A 207 12.84 9.14 -8.86
N LEU A 208 12.92 8.11 -8.02
CA LEU A 208 14.17 7.59 -7.47
C LEU A 208 15.20 7.27 -8.58
N SER A 209 14.79 6.54 -9.60
CA SER A 209 15.68 6.22 -10.73
C SER A 209 16.15 7.47 -11.48
N GLY A 210 15.27 8.48 -11.61
CA GLY A 210 15.64 9.78 -12.17
C GLY A 210 16.69 10.50 -11.31
N GLU A 211 16.47 10.58 -10.00
CA GLU A 211 17.38 11.19 -9.03
C GLU A 211 18.77 10.50 -9.04
N GLU A 212 18.80 9.17 -9.06
CA GLU A 212 20.05 8.39 -9.16
C GLU A 212 20.85 8.70 -10.44
N ASN A 213 20.17 8.85 -11.58
CA ASN A 213 20.82 9.23 -12.83
C ASN A 213 21.39 10.65 -12.78
N VAL A 214 20.66 11.59 -12.17
CA VAL A 214 21.15 12.96 -11.95
C VAL A 214 22.36 12.97 -11.00
N LEU A 215 22.39 12.08 -10.00
CA LEU A 215 23.50 11.96 -9.07
C LEU A 215 24.77 11.50 -9.78
N ILE A 216 24.67 10.48 -10.63
CA ILE A 216 25.79 10.00 -11.46
C ILE A 216 26.29 11.14 -12.36
N SER A 217 25.39 11.83 -13.06
CA SER A 217 25.76 12.98 -13.90
C SER A 217 26.46 14.09 -13.12
N THR A 218 26.03 14.37 -11.89
CA THR A 218 26.66 15.40 -11.02
C THR A 218 28.08 15.00 -10.61
N ILE A 219 28.31 13.72 -10.33
CA ILE A 219 29.64 13.18 -10.03
C ILE A 219 30.54 13.30 -11.27
N ASP A 220 30.05 12.87 -12.44
CA ASP A 220 30.80 12.94 -13.70
C ASP A 220 31.15 14.38 -14.10
N GLN A 221 30.24 15.33 -13.86
CA GLN A 221 30.48 16.76 -14.09
C GLN A 221 31.62 17.29 -13.23
N LYS A 222 31.66 16.91 -11.95
CA LYS A 222 32.75 17.28 -11.04
C LYS A 222 34.07 16.69 -11.50
N ASP A 223 34.10 15.41 -11.84
CA ASP A 223 35.34 14.74 -12.26
C ASP A 223 35.87 15.30 -13.59
N SER A 224 34.97 15.60 -14.53
CA SER A 224 35.29 16.27 -15.78
C SER A 224 35.87 17.67 -15.54
N LEU A 225 35.27 18.45 -14.64
CA LEU A 225 35.78 19.77 -14.26
C LEU A 225 37.19 19.69 -13.65
N LEU A 226 37.43 18.76 -12.73
CA LEU A 226 38.74 18.56 -12.10
C LEU A 226 39.80 18.13 -13.14
N SER A 227 39.43 17.24 -14.06
CA SER A 227 40.30 16.76 -15.14
C SER A 227 40.68 17.87 -16.13
N GLN A 228 39.69 18.64 -16.61
CA GLN A 228 39.90 19.73 -17.57
C GLN A 228 40.72 20.87 -16.97
N THR A 229 40.47 21.20 -15.70
CA THR A 229 41.16 22.31 -15.04
C THR A 229 42.53 21.89 -14.50
N LYS A 230 42.79 20.58 -14.34
CA LYS A 230 43.97 20.03 -13.65
C LYS A 230 44.19 20.70 -12.29
N ASN A 231 43.09 21.03 -11.60
CA ASN A 231 43.07 21.78 -10.34
C ASN A 231 43.73 23.18 -10.42
N LYS A 232 43.71 23.83 -11.59
CA LYS A 232 44.27 25.19 -11.76
C LYS A 232 43.17 26.20 -12.10
N GLU A 233 43.02 27.20 -11.22
CA GLU A 233 42.08 28.32 -11.40
C GLU A 233 42.28 29.01 -12.76
N SER A 234 43.52 29.19 -13.21
CA SER A 234 43.83 29.81 -14.50
C SER A 234 43.23 29.05 -15.69
N ASN A 235 43.12 27.73 -15.60
CA ASN A 235 42.55 26.92 -16.67
C ASN A 235 41.01 26.99 -16.63
N TYR A 236 40.43 27.04 -15.43
CA TYR A 236 38.99 27.23 -15.27
C TYR A 236 38.54 28.58 -15.85
N GLN A 237 39.27 29.66 -15.56
CA GLN A 237 38.96 30.99 -16.08
C GLN A 237 39.02 31.02 -17.63
N LYS A 238 39.97 30.32 -18.25
CA LYS A 238 40.02 30.16 -19.72
C LYS A 238 38.77 29.44 -20.26
N ILE A 239 38.35 28.35 -19.63
CA ILE A 239 37.14 27.61 -20.03
C ILE A 239 35.89 28.50 -19.92
N LEU A 240 35.81 29.36 -18.90
CA LEU A 240 34.70 30.31 -18.77
C LEU A 240 34.71 31.39 -19.87
N GLU A 241 35.88 31.82 -20.30
CA GLU A 241 36.03 32.78 -21.41
C GLU A 241 35.68 32.16 -22.76
N GLU A 242 36.09 30.91 -23.01
CA GLU A 242 35.76 30.16 -24.24
C GLU A 242 34.26 29.83 -24.38
N LYS A 243 33.51 29.82 -23.27
CA LYS A 243 32.07 29.54 -23.24
C LYS A 243 31.19 30.80 -23.33
N LYS A 244 31.77 32.00 -23.36
CA LYS A 244 31.05 33.26 -23.61
C LYS A 244 30.85 33.49 -25.09
#